data_AF-A0AAN9AC94-F1
#
_entry.id   AF-A0AAN9AC94-F1
#
_cell.length_a   1.000
_cell.length_b   1.000
_cell.length_c   1.000
_cell.angle_alpha   90.00
_cell.angle_beta   90.00
_cell.angle_gamma   90.00
#
_symmetry.space_group_name_H-M   'P 1'
#
loop_
_entity.id
_entity.type
_entity.pdbx_description
1 polymer ?
#
loop_
_entity_poly.entity_id
_entity_poly.type
_entity_poly.pdbx_seq_one_letter_code
_entity_poly.pdbx_strand_id
1 'polypeptide(L)' 'MLLFGNGVSVLEISIGERGGVQIVTNRIHGTSWLLVKHATWSDTGNYTCAPAYAEPASVSVHV' A
#
# COMPACT_ATOMS: atom_id res chain seq x y z
N MET A 1 14.04 -7.62 2.21
CA MET A 1 13.86 -8.66 1.18
C MET A 1 13.47 -9.95 1.85
N LEU A 2 12.17 -10.21 1.97
CA LEU A 2 11.66 -11.52 2.35
C LEU A 2 10.86 -12.05 1.16
N LEU A 3 11.33 -13.18 0.63
CA LEU A 3 10.69 -13.97 -0.40
C LEU A 3 9.86 -15.05 0.31
N PHE A 4 8.63 -15.28 -0.13
CA PHE A 4 7.97 -16.58 0.08
C PHE A 4 7.58 -17.14 -1.28
N GLY A 5 8.07 -18.37 -1.52
CA GLY A 5 7.74 -19.16 -2.69
C GLY A 5 6.38 -19.86 -2.58
N ASN A 6 6.00 -20.46 -3.70
CA ASN A 6 4.76 -21.18 -4.03
C ASN A 6 3.66 -20.33 -4.68
N GLY A 7 3.71 -20.25 -6.02
CA GLY A 7 2.52 -20.31 -6.87
C GLY A 7 1.53 -19.15 -6.83
N VAL A 8 1.84 -18.02 -6.18
CA VAL A 8 1.00 -16.82 -6.20
C VAL A 8 1.86 -15.62 -6.56
N SER A 9 1.42 -14.89 -7.59
CA SER A 9 1.94 -13.59 -8.02
C SER A 9 2.16 -12.67 -6.81
N VAL A 10 3.44 -12.38 -6.51
CA VAL A 10 3.94 -11.71 -5.31
C VAL A 10 3.08 -10.52 -4.88
N LEU A 11 2.32 -10.68 -3.80
CA LEU A 11 1.63 -9.61 -3.06
C LEU A 11 2.53 -9.25 -1.87
N GLU A 12 3.29 -8.18 -1.98
CA GLU A 12 4.04 -7.65 -0.83
C GLU A 12 3.04 -6.90 0.07
N ILE A 13 2.83 -7.40 1.29
CA ILE A 13 1.88 -6.85 2.27
C ILE A 13 2.66 -6.12 3.37
N SER A 14 2.61 -4.78 3.37
CA SER A 14 3.17 -3.96 4.46
C SER A 14 2.06 -3.52 5.40
N ILE A 15 2.18 -3.85 6.68
CA ILE A 15 1.18 -3.53 7.71
C ILE A 15 1.60 -2.25 8.44
N GLY A 16 0.75 -1.23 8.43
CA GLY A 16 0.97 -0.01 9.20
C GLY A 16 0.71 -0.21 10.69
N GLU A 17 1.31 0.62 11.54
CA GLU A 17 1.25 0.52 13.02
C GLU A 17 -0.17 0.48 13.60
N ARG A 18 -1.15 1.01 12.85
CA ARG A 18 -2.56 1.07 13.23
C ARG A 18 -3.33 -0.26 13.06
N GLY A 19 -2.70 -1.33 12.58
CA GLY A 19 -3.35 -2.65 12.51
C GLY A 19 -4.58 -2.73 11.59
N GLY A 20 -4.67 -1.85 10.59
CA GLY A 20 -5.74 -1.82 9.59
C GLY A 20 -5.30 -1.27 8.23
N VAL A 21 -4.04 -0.82 8.13
CA VAL A 21 -3.45 -0.27 6.90
C VAL A 21 -2.59 -1.36 6.27
N GLN A 22 -2.85 -1.69 5.01
CA GLN A 22 -2.12 -2.68 4.23
C GLN A 22 -1.73 -2.10 2.89
N ILE A 23 -0.46 -2.20 2.52
CA ILE A 23 0.00 -1.92 1.15
C ILE A 23 0.08 -3.26 0.44
N VAL A 24 -0.48 -3.36 -0.75
CA VAL A 24 -0.49 -4.55 -1.58
C VAL A 24 0.16 -4.22 -2.91
N THR A 25 1.35 -4.76 -3.17
CA THR A 25 2.06 -4.52 -4.43
C THR A 25 1.92 -5.73 -5.35
N ASN A 26 1.45 -5.52 -6.58
CA ASN A 26 1.48 -6.51 -7.65
C ASN A 26 2.64 -6.21 -8.59
N ARG A 27 3.66 -7.06 -8.50
CA ARG A 27 4.88 -6.93 -9.29
C ARG A 27 4.73 -7.34 -10.76
N ILE A 28 3.63 -7.99 -11.15
CA ILE A 28 3.37 -8.36 -12.54
C ILE A 28 2.84 -7.15 -13.31
N HIS A 29 1.90 -6.42 -12.74
CA HIS A 29 1.32 -5.22 -13.36
C HIS A 29 2.04 -3.92 -12.97
N GLY A 30 2.94 -3.96 -11.98
CA GLY A 30 3.63 -2.77 -11.48
C GLY A 30 2.72 -1.84 -10.69
N THR A 31 1.64 -2.36 -10.10
CA THR A 31 0.62 -1.59 -9.39
C THR A 31 0.72 -1.81 -7.89
N SER A 32 0.47 -0.77 -7.11
CA SER A 32 0.34 -0.83 -5.65
C SER A 32 -1.05 -0.37 -5.23
N TRP A 33 -1.63 -1.04 -4.23
CA TRP A 33 -2.89 -0.66 -3.62
C TRP A 33 -2.68 -0.41 -2.14
N LEU A 34 -3.27 0.66 -1.63
CA LEU A 34 -3.37 0.93 -0.21
C LEU A 34 -4.78 0.58 0.27
N LEU A 35 -4.87 -0.33 1.23
CA LEU A 35 -6.12 -0.72 1.87
C LEU A 35 -6.12 -0.24 3.32
N VAL A 36 -7.08 0.62 3.66
CA VAL A 36 -7.30 1.10 5.03
C VAL A 36 -8.63 0.53 5.51
N LYS A 37 -8.58 -0.34 6.52
CA LYS A 37 -9.76 -0.92 7.18
C LYS A 37 -10.04 -0.18 8.49
N HIS A 38 -11.32 -0.04 8.82
CA HIS A 38 -11.79 0.70 10.00
C HIS A 38 -11.21 2.12 10.04
N ALA A 39 -11.35 2.85 8.93
CA ALA A 39 -10.82 4.21 8.83
C ALA A 39 -11.49 5.13 9.86
N THR A 40 -10.70 5.96 10.54
CA THR A 40 -11.21 7.01 11.45
C THR A 40 -10.71 8.38 11.00
N TRP A 41 -11.18 9.43 11.65
CA TRP A 41 -10.81 10.81 11.35
C TRP A 41 -9.29 11.06 11.31
N SER A 42 -8.52 10.32 12.11
CA SER A 42 -7.05 10.38 12.13
C SER A 42 -6.38 9.86 10.86
N ASP A 43 -7.10 9.14 10.01
CA ASP A 43 -6.62 8.67 8.70
C ASP A 43 -6.84 9.73 7.60
N THR A 44 -7.54 10.83 7.88
CA THR A 44 -7.61 11.96 6.93
C THR A 44 -6.21 12.50 6.69
N GLY A 45 -5.84 12.66 5.42
CA GLY A 45 -4.51 13.14 5.08
C GLY A 45 -4.17 12.97 3.61
N ASN A 46 -2.92 13.30 3.29
CA ASN A 46 -2.38 13.17 1.94
C ASN A 46 -1.61 11.85 1.82
N TYR A 47 -2.14 10.94 1.00
CA TYR A 47 -1.53 9.65 0.73
C TYR A 47 -0.68 9.76 -0.52
N THR A 48 0.62 9.47 -0.38
CA THR A 48 1.58 9.56 -1.49
C THR A 48 2.13 8.19 -1.83
N CYS A 49 1.95 7.76 -3.08
CA CYS A 49 2.61 6.62 -3.66
C CYS A 49 3.95 7.08 -4.23
N ALA A 50 5.05 6.69 -3.58
CA ALA A 50 6.42 7.01 -4.00
C ALA A 50 7.19 5.72 -4.36
N PRO A 51 7.13 5.27 -5.64
CA PRO A 51 7.93 4.15 -6.10
C PRO A 51 9.42 4.54 -6.19
N ALA A 52 10.32 3.55 -6.08
CA ALA A 52 11.77 3.80 -6.06
C ALA A 52 12.35 4.36 -7.37
N TYR A 53 11.67 4.17 -8.50
CA TYR A 53 12.15 4.54 -9.85
C TYR A 53 11.07 5.22 -10.71
N ALA A 54 10.07 5.84 -10.08
CA ALA A 54 9.04 6.59 -10.81
C ALA A 54 8.64 7.84 -10.02
N GLU A 55 7.95 8.76 -10.67
CA GLU A 55 7.49 9.97 -10.02
C GLU A 55 6.44 9.65 -8.94
N PRO A 56 6.51 10.31 -7.78
CA PRO A 56 5.53 10.13 -6.73
C PRO A 56 4.19 10.76 -7.13
N ALA A 57 3.10 10.08 -6.78
CA ALA A 57 1.74 10.56 -6.99
C ALA A 57 1.02 10.67 -5.64
N SER A 58 0.29 11.78 -5.44
CA SER A 58 -0.37 12.09 -4.18
C SER A 58 -1.89 12.23 -4.35
N VAL A 59 -2.64 11.78 -3.35
CA VAL A 59 -4.11 11.87 -3.29
C VAL A 59 -4.52 12.32 -1.89
N SER A 60 -5.38 13.34 -1.83
CA SER A 60 -6.01 13.76 -0.59
C SER A 60 -7.20 12.87 -0.27
N VAL A 61 -7.20 12.27 0.92
CA VAL A 61 -8.28 11.41 1.41
C VAL A 61 -8.90 12.05 2.63
N HIS A 62 -10.22 12.12 2.63
CA HIS A 62 -11.02 12.55 3.76
C HIS A 62 -11.96 11.41 4.17
N VAL A 63 -12.01 11.14 5.47
CA VAL A 63 -12.86 10.12 6.10
C VAL A 63 -13.85 10.81 7.02
#